data_AF-A0A351CZV3-F1
#
_entry.id   AF-A0A351CZV3-F1
#
_cell.length_a   1.000
_cell.length_b   1.000
_cell.length_c   1.000
_cell.angle_alpha   90.00
_cell.angle_beta   90.00
_cell.angle_gamma   90.00
#
_symmetry.space_group_name_H-M   'P 1'
#
loop_
_entity.id
_entity.type
_entity.pdbx_description
1 polymer ?
#
loop_
_entity_poly.entity_id
_entity_poly.type
_entity_poly.pdbx_seq_one_letter_code
_entity_poly.pdbx_strand_id
1 'polypeptide(L)'
;MLFRRLVIISLLAGLVGGFVLSLSQQWQVLPIIFAAEGDESSKAAEVSTELASESHGDHDHGGDWSPEDGLERTLFTVLSNVLTAIGFSLVLVTLIAISSIYFNKEIGTLSGLFWGLGGFIAVFASPS
;
A
#
# COMPACT_ATOMS: atom_id res chain seq x y z
N MET A 1 1.45 -22.23 22.24
CA MET A 1 0.49 -22.50 21.15
C MET A 1 1.04 -21.92 19.86
N LEU A 2 1.12 -22.74 18.80
CA LEU A 2 1.69 -22.34 17.50
C LEU A 2 0.96 -21.12 16.90
N PHE A 3 -0.38 -21.13 16.94
CA PHE A 3 -1.23 -20.07 16.41
C PHE A 3 -0.87 -18.67 16.94
N ARG A 4 -0.82 -18.51 18.27
CA ARG A 4 -0.47 -17.22 18.90
C ARG A 4 0.90 -16.71 18.46
N ARG A 5 1.86 -17.62 18.26
CA ARG A 5 3.22 -17.25 17.81
C ARG A 5 3.21 -16.73 16.37
N LEU A 6 2.48 -17.40 15.47
CA LEU A 6 2.33 -16.94 14.08
C LEU A 6 1.70 -15.55 14.03
N VAL A 7 0.58 -15.35 14.74
CA VAL A 7 -0.12 -14.06 14.75
C VAL A 7 0.77 -12.92 15.26
N ILE A 8 1.51 -13.12 16.36
CA ILE A 8 2.40 -12.07 16.90
C ILE A 8 3.56 -11.77 15.93
N ILE A 9 4.17 -12.79 15.35
CA ILE A 9 5.28 -12.61 14.39
C ILE A 9 4.78 -11.84 13.16
N SER A 10 3.62 -12.22 12.62
CA SER A 10 3.03 -11.53 11.47
C SER A 10 2.65 -10.09 11.81
N LEU A 11 2.03 -9.82 12.96
CA LEU A 11 1.72 -8.44 13.38
C LEU A 11 2.97 -7.56 13.44
N LEU A 12 4.06 -8.06 14.03
CA LEU A 12 5.32 -7.32 14.11
C LEU A 12 5.97 -7.14 12.74
N ALA A 13 6.05 -8.20 11.93
CA ALA A 13 6.63 -8.15 10.60
C ALA A 13 5.83 -7.23 9.66
N GLY A 14 4.51 -7.31 9.70
CA GLY A 14 3.60 -6.46 8.94
C GLY A 14 3.67 -5.00 9.37
N LEU A 15 3.75 -4.72 10.68
CA LEU A 15 3.93 -3.34 11.17
C LEU A 15 5.23 -2.73 10.63
N VAL A 16 6.36 -3.44 10.77
CA VAL A 16 7.65 -2.97 10.26
C VAL A 16 7.62 -2.80 8.74
N GLY A 17 7.11 -3.80 8.01
CA GLY A 17 7.00 -3.76 6.56
C GLY A 17 6.11 -2.63 6.05
N GLY A 18 4.98 -2.39 6.71
CA GLY A 18 4.05 -1.30 6.37
C GLY A 18 4.63 0.08 6.61
N PHE A 19 5.40 0.29 7.69
CA PHE A 19 6.13 1.53 7.91
C PHE A 19 7.20 1.77 6.84
N VAL A 20 7.99 0.74 6.51
CA VAL A 20 8.99 0.84 5.44
C VAL A 20 8.35 1.18 4.11
N LEU A 21 7.23 0.53 3.77
CA LEU A 21 6.48 0.82 2.54
C LEU A 21 5.95 2.25 2.51
N SER A 22 5.42 2.73 3.63
CA SER A 22 4.88 4.09 3.73
C SER A 22 5.96 5.15 3.55
N LEU A 23 7.15 4.94 4.14
CA LEU A 23 8.31 5.82 3.93
C LEU A 23 8.76 5.81 2.46
N SER A 24 8.76 4.64 1.81
CA SER A 24 9.09 4.54 0.39
C SER A 24 8.08 5.28 -0.49
N GLN A 25 6.79 5.15 -0.20
CA GLN A 25 5.73 5.87 -0.91
C GLN A 25 5.83 7.39 -0.72
N GLN A 26 6.21 7.85 0.47
CA GLN A 26 6.38 9.27 0.75
C GLN A 26 7.46 9.91 -0.12
N TRP A 27 8.50 9.17 -0.51
CA TRP A 27 9.58 9.68 -1.36
C TRP A 27 9.37 9.47 -2.85
N GLN A 28 8.64 8.42 -3.25
CA GLN A 28 8.49 8.07 -4.66
C GLN A 28 7.14 8.48 -5.23
N VAL A 29 6.05 8.26 -4.49
CA VAL A 29 4.68 8.40 -4.99
C VAL A 29 4.16 9.82 -4.79
N LEU A 30 4.34 10.40 -3.60
CA LEU A 30 3.82 11.74 -3.31
C LEU A 30 4.32 12.85 -4.26
N PRO A 31 5.61 12.90 -4.66
CA PRO A 31 6.06 13.93 -5.60
C PRO A 31 5.35 13.86 -6.95
N ILE A 32 5.03 12.65 -7.41
CA ILE A 32 4.32 12.42 -8.68
C ILE A 32 2.87 12.88 -8.56
N ILE A 33 2.22 12.57 -7.43
CA ILE A 33 0.85 13.02 -7.15
C ILE A 33 0.77 14.54 -7.15
N PHE A 34 1.64 15.22 -6.39
CA PHE A 34 1.62 16.68 -6.33
C PHE A 34 1.92 17.36 -7.67
N ALA A 35 2.80 16.77 -8.49
CA ALA A 35 3.02 17.25 -9.85
C ALA A 35 1.76 17.15 -10.71
N ALA A 36 1.05 16.02 -10.63
CA ALA A 36 -0.21 15.82 -11.36
C ALA A 36 -1.35 16.74 -10.86
N GLU A 37 -1.51 16.90 -9.55
CA GLU A 37 -2.51 17.80 -8.95
C GLU A 37 -2.31 19.26 -9.41
N GLY A 38 -1.05 19.71 -9.56
CA GLY A 38 -0.73 21.05 -10.05
C GLY A 38 -1.13 21.27 -11.51
N ASP A 39 -0.90 20.27 -12.36
CA ASP A 39 -1.26 20.31 -13.78
C ASP A 39 -2.79 20.27 -13.97
N GLU A 40 -3.49 19.42 -13.21
CA GLU A 40 -4.96 19.33 -13.26
C GLU A 40 -5.64 20.58 -12.71
N SER A 41 -5.12 21.19 -11.63
CA SER A 41 -5.65 22.45 -11.09
C SER A 41 -5.55 23.58 -12.11
N SER A 42 -4.43 23.65 -12.84
CA SER A 42 -4.21 24.67 -13.88
C SER A 42 -5.13 24.45 -15.08
N LYS A 43 -5.27 23.18 -15.51
CA LYS A 43 -6.18 22.80 -16.59
C LYS A 43 -7.65 23.00 -16.23
N ALA A 44 -8.04 22.72 -14.99
CA ALA A 44 -9.39 22.98 -14.48
C ALA A 44 -9.70 24.48 -14.48
N ALA A 45 -8.74 25.34 -14.12
CA ALA A 45 -8.93 26.80 -14.17
C ALA A 45 -9.07 27.33 -15.62
N GLU A 46 -8.28 26.80 -16.56
CA GLU A 46 -8.40 27.14 -17.99
C GLU A 46 -9.75 26.69 -18.58
N VAL A 47 -10.15 25.45 -18.31
CA VAL A 47 -11.43 24.88 -18.75
C VAL A 47 -12.62 25.60 -18.10
N SER A 48 -12.53 26.02 -16.83
CA SER A 48 -13.55 26.85 -16.18
C SER A 48 -13.70 28.22 -16.85
N THR A 49 -12.60 28.78 -17.38
CA THR A 49 -12.60 30.06 -18.09
C THR A 49 -13.20 29.93 -19.50
N GLU A 50 -12.96 28.80 -20.20
CA GLU A 50 -13.61 28.49 -21.49
C GLU A 50 -15.09 28.10 -21.33
N LEU A 51 -15.45 27.27 -20.34
CA LEU A 51 -16.83 26.80 -20.09
C LEU A 51 -17.77 27.91 -19.58
N ALA A 52 -17.24 29.01 -19.04
CA ALA A 52 -18.05 30.21 -18.80
C ALA A 52 -18.66 30.80 -20.09
N SER A 53 -18.19 30.37 -21.28
CA SER A 53 -18.74 30.77 -22.58
C SER A 53 -19.72 29.76 -23.22
N GLU A 54 -19.75 28.50 -22.77
CA GLU A 54 -20.70 27.48 -23.23
C GLU A 54 -21.29 26.69 -22.06
N SER A 55 -22.55 26.97 -21.74
CA SER A 55 -23.36 26.31 -20.71
C SER A 55 -23.56 24.82 -21.02
N HIS A 56 -22.66 23.96 -20.57
CA HIS A 56 -22.85 22.51 -20.50
C HIS A 56 -23.18 22.06 -19.07
N GLY A 57 -24.21 21.21 -18.97
CA GLY A 57 -24.93 20.84 -17.76
C GLY A 57 -24.06 20.31 -16.62
N ASP A 58 -24.46 20.74 -15.43
CA ASP A 58 -23.97 20.37 -14.10
C ASP A 58 -24.12 18.86 -13.86
N HIS A 59 -23.02 18.12 -14.06
CA HIS A 59 -22.86 16.80 -13.46
C HIS A 59 -22.27 17.01 -12.06
N ASP A 60 -23.15 17.24 -11.08
CA ASP A 60 -22.82 17.33 -9.67
C ASP A 60 -22.23 15.98 -9.20
N HIS A 61 -20.89 15.89 -9.22
CA HIS A 61 -20.14 14.86 -8.50
C HIS A 61 -20.18 15.19 -7.02
N GLY A 62 -21.36 15.05 -6.42
CA GLY A 62 -21.60 15.33 -5.01
C GLY A 62 -20.63 14.55 -4.13
N GLY A 63 -19.67 15.29 -3.53
CA GLY A 63 -18.96 14.96 -2.29
C GLY A 63 -18.54 13.51 -2.10
N ASP A 64 -17.72 12.94 -2.98
CA ASP A 64 -17.05 11.68 -2.66
C ASP A 64 -16.02 11.93 -1.55
N TRP A 65 -16.15 11.22 -0.42
CA TRP A 65 -15.30 11.45 0.74
C TRP A 65 -13.86 11.07 0.41
N SER A 66 -12.94 11.99 0.66
CA SER A 66 -11.50 11.75 0.61
C SER A 66 -10.82 12.31 1.87
N PRO A 67 -9.70 11.70 2.32
CA PRO A 67 -8.90 12.26 3.40
C PRO A 67 -8.42 13.68 3.04
N GLU A 68 -8.53 14.62 3.98
CA GLU A 68 -7.97 15.96 3.78
C GLU A 68 -6.44 15.91 3.66
N ASP A 69 -5.90 16.92 2.97
CA ASP A 69 -4.46 17.06 2.78
C ASP A 69 -3.69 17.21 4.10
N GLY A 70 -2.44 16.77 4.08
CA GLY A 70 -1.55 16.82 5.24
C GLY A 70 -1.65 15.58 6.11
N LEU A 71 -2.09 15.75 7.37
CA LEU A 71 -2.02 14.69 8.38
C LEU A 71 -3.04 13.58 8.14
N GLU A 72 -4.27 13.91 7.76
CA GLU A 72 -5.33 12.92 7.56
C GLU A 72 -4.94 11.94 6.45
N ARG A 73 -4.59 12.45 5.26
CA ARG A 73 -4.05 11.65 4.15
C ARG A 73 -2.87 10.79 4.58
N THR A 74 -1.88 11.37 5.25
CA THR A 74 -0.68 10.62 5.68
C THR A 74 -1.02 9.47 6.62
N LEU A 75 -1.89 9.70 7.60
CA LEU A 75 -2.29 8.69 8.58
C LEU A 75 -3.09 7.56 7.92
N PHE A 76 -4.04 7.87 7.05
CA PHE A 76 -4.81 6.84 6.34
C PHE A 76 -3.94 6.04 5.37
N THR A 77 -2.97 6.68 4.69
CA THR A 77 -1.99 5.97 3.85
C THR A 77 -1.15 5.01 4.69
N VAL A 78 -0.56 5.48 5.80
CA VAL A 78 0.25 4.64 6.69
C VAL A 78 -0.57 3.49 7.23
N LEU A 79 -1.79 3.77 7.71
CA LEU A 79 -2.69 2.76 8.26
C LEU A 79 -3.04 1.69 7.23
N SER A 80 -3.41 2.10 6.01
CA SER A 80 -3.75 1.20 4.90
C SER A 80 -2.57 0.30 4.54
N ASN A 81 -1.37 0.88 4.42
CA ASN A 81 -0.15 0.14 4.13
C ASN A 81 0.19 -0.86 5.24
N VAL A 82 0.06 -0.47 6.50
CA VAL A 82 0.31 -1.36 7.66
C VAL A 82 -0.67 -2.51 7.68
N LEU A 83 -1.97 -2.26 7.49
CA LEU A 83 -2.97 -3.33 7.43
C LEU A 83 -2.71 -4.30 6.27
N THR A 84 -2.35 -3.77 5.10
CA THR A 84 -1.99 -4.57 3.92
C THR A 84 -0.75 -5.43 4.18
N ALA A 85 0.29 -4.85 4.77
CA ALA A 85 1.51 -5.56 5.14
C ALA A 85 1.27 -6.64 6.20
N ILE A 86 0.39 -6.39 7.17
CA ILE A 86 -0.05 -7.41 8.15
C ILE A 86 -0.73 -8.57 7.43
N GLY A 87 -1.68 -8.31 6.54
CA GLY A 87 -2.36 -9.34 5.75
C GLY A 87 -1.37 -10.20 4.95
N PHE A 88 -0.43 -9.56 4.24
CA PHE A 88 0.60 -10.25 3.49
C PHE A 88 1.54 -11.08 4.40
N SER A 89 1.97 -10.52 5.52
CA SER A 89 2.84 -11.21 6.47
C SER A 89 2.18 -12.43 7.13
N LEU A 90 0.86 -12.41 7.32
CA LEU A 90 0.10 -13.57 7.82
C LEU A 90 0.18 -14.72 6.83
N VAL A 91 -0.06 -14.45 5.55
CA VAL A 91 0.05 -15.46 4.48
C VAL A 91 1.48 -15.99 4.43
N LEU A 92 2.47 -15.10 4.35
CA LEU A 92 3.87 -15.49 4.18
C LEU A 92 4.41 -16.31 5.36
N VAL A 93 4.20 -15.85 6.60
CA VAL A 93 4.66 -16.57 7.80
C VAL A 93 3.95 -17.92 7.94
N THR A 94 2.67 -18.01 7.55
CA THR A 94 1.94 -19.28 7.55
C THR A 94 2.50 -20.25 6.52
N LEU A 95 2.81 -19.80 5.30
CA LEU A 95 3.43 -20.64 4.27
C LEU A 95 4.82 -21.13 4.69
N ILE A 96 5.64 -20.25 5.29
CA ILE A 96 6.94 -20.60 5.87
C ILE A 96 6.76 -21.67 6.96
N ALA A 97 5.78 -21.50 7.86
CA ALA A 97 5.51 -22.46 8.92
C ALA A 97 5.08 -23.84 8.37
N ILE A 98 4.17 -23.86 7.40
CA ILE A 98 3.73 -25.10 6.72
C ILE A 98 4.93 -25.77 6.04
N SER A 99 5.76 -25.01 5.33
CA SER A 99 6.97 -25.51 4.68
C SER A 99 7.96 -26.12 5.70
N SER A 100 8.20 -25.45 6.82
CA SER A 100 9.09 -25.96 7.87
C SER A 100 8.60 -27.28 8.46
N ILE A 101 7.29 -27.44 8.66
CA ILE A 101 6.67 -28.68 9.15
C ILE A 101 6.78 -29.79 8.10
N TYR A 102 6.44 -29.50 6.84
CA TYR A 102 6.41 -30.49 5.76
C TYR A 102 7.80 -31.05 5.44
N PHE A 103 8.82 -30.20 5.39
CA PHE A 103 10.20 -30.61 5.11
C PHE A 103 10.99 -31.00 6.37
N ASN A 104 10.36 -30.94 7.55
CA ASN A 104 10.98 -31.18 8.85
C ASN A 104 12.34 -30.46 9.02
N LYS A 105 12.40 -29.21 8.55
CA LYS A 105 13.62 -28.40 8.50
C LYS A 105 13.33 -26.99 9.01
N GLU A 106 14.21 -26.49 9.87
CA GLU A 106 14.15 -25.09 10.29
C GLU A 106 14.56 -24.17 9.14
N ILE A 107 13.74 -23.15 8.89
CA ILE A 107 14.01 -22.13 7.88
C ILE A 107 14.87 -21.06 8.53
N GLY A 108 16.14 -20.98 8.11
CA GLY A 108 17.07 -19.95 8.56
C GLY A 108 16.75 -18.56 7.99
N THR A 109 17.40 -17.52 8.51
CA THR A 109 17.13 -16.12 8.16
C THR A 109 17.28 -15.81 6.67
N LEU A 110 18.34 -16.33 6.02
CA LEU A 110 18.55 -16.15 4.58
C LEU A 110 17.45 -16.81 3.74
N SER A 111 17.03 -18.02 4.11
CA SER A 111 15.92 -18.69 3.46
C SER A 111 14.60 -17.94 3.66
N GLY A 112 14.38 -17.36 4.83
CA GLY A 112 13.25 -16.46 5.10
C GLY A 112 13.26 -15.22 4.22
N LEU A 113 14.43 -14.64 3.96
CA LEU A 113 14.58 -13.51 3.04
C LEU A 113 14.20 -13.89 1.60
N PHE A 114 14.65 -15.06 1.12
CA PHE A 114 14.24 -15.57 -0.19
C PHE A 114 12.74 -15.88 -0.28
N TRP A 115 12.12 -16.35 0.81
CA TRP A 115 10.67 -16.47 0.89
C TRP A 115 9.98 -15.12 0.73
N GLY A 116 10.47 -14.08 1.40
CA GLY A 116 9.97 -12.71 1.25
C GLY A 116 10.11 -12.20 -0.18
N LEU A 117 11.28 -12.36 -0.79
CA LEU A 117 11.53 -11.95 -2.18
C LEU A 117 10.65 -12.73 -3.16
N GLY A 118 10.52 -14.05 -2.98
CA GLY A 118 9.65 -14.89 -3.79
C GLY A 118 8.19 -14.47 -3.68
N GLY A 119 7.72 -14.17 -2.46
CA GLY A 119 6.38 -13.64 -2.23
C GLY A 119 6.15 -12.28 -2.90
N PHE A 120 7.12 -11.38 -2.83
CA PHE A 120 7.07 -10.09 -3.53
C PHE A 120 6.99 -10.28 -5.05
N ILE A 121 7.83 -11.15 -5.62
CA ILE A 121 7.82 -11.41 -7.06
C ILE A 121 6.47 -12.01 -7.49
N ALA A 122 5.97 -12.99 -6.75
CA ALA A 122 4.73 -13.70 -7.08
C ALA A 122 3.49 -12.80 -7.02
N VAL A 123 3.46 -11.82 -6.11
CA VAL A 123 2.26 -10.98 -5.89
C VAL A 123 2.36 -9.61 -6.55
N PHE A 124 3.56 -9.03 -6.65
CA PHE A 124 3.76 -7.65 -7.11
C PHE A 124 4.56 -7.53 -8.40
N ALA A 125 5.66 -8.29 -8.56
CA ALA A 125 6.60 -8.06 -9.67
C ALA A 125 6.31 -8.86 -10.95
N SER A 126 5.40 -9.84 -10.90
CA SER A 126 5.01 -10.66 -12.05
C SER A 126 3.61 -10.28 -12.56
N PRO A 127 3.45 -9.12 -13.25
CA PRO A 127 2.18 -8.79 -13.88
C PRO A 127 1.90 -9.75 -15.05
N SER A 128 0.66 -10.22 -15.15
CA SER A 128 0.11 -11.00 -16.26
C SER A 128 -0.92 -10.20 -17.04
#